data_AF-A0A4T0ECF0-F1
#
_entry.id   AF-A0A4T0ECF0-F1
#
_cell.length_a   1.000
_cell.length_b   1.000
_cell.length_c   1.000
_cell.angle_alpha   90.00
_cell.angle_beta   90.00
_cell.angle_gamma   90.00
#
_symmetry.space_group_name_H-M   'P 1'
#
loop_
_entity.id
_entity.type
_entity.pdbx_description
1 polymer ?
#
loop_
_entity_poly.entity_id
_entity_poly.type
_entity_poly.pdbx_seq_one_letter_code
_entity_poly.pdbx_strand_id
1 'polypeptide(L)'
;MRAGQATLDSVRAALTSGSITNVSSAAEYQMWGYSGGSLASEWAAELQPTYAPELHFIGTVLGGLIPNVQNVLNTINKGLFAGLAATGINGLANGYPELQTYLDQHLIPSTSAAFKKPLTQCLGDDTSQFVFKDIYKFFDNGKDFVNAPVVQTVLNETGIMGRHGTPQMPLFIYKAVADEVSPVADTDALVKQLCSQGARIQYTRDLIGEHVTEAITGSGDALNFIKARFNGVPAPNACKTNTV
;
A
#
# COMPACT_ATOMS: atom_id res chain seq x y z
N MET A 1 5.86 -3.72 7.06
CA MET A 1 6.37 -5.12 6.99
C MET A 1 5.36 -6.21 7.35
N ARG A 2 4.65 -6.19 8.51
CA ARG A 2 3.74 -7.30 8.93
C ARG A 2 2.72 -7.71 7.86
N ALA A 3 2.11 -6.75 7.16
CA ALA A 3 1.14 -7.04 6.10
C ALA A 3 1.74 -7.83 4.92
N GLY A 4 2.99 -7.58 4.56
CA GLY A 4 3.67 -8.33 3.49
C GLY A 4 3.93 -9.78 3.90
N GLN A 5 4.44 -10.00 5.12
CA GLN A 5 4.62 -11.35 5.67
C GLN A 5 3.30 -12.11 5.75
N ALA A 6 2.25 -11.48 6.31
CA ALA A 6 0.92 -12.09 6.40
C ALA A 6 0.35 -12.43 5.01
N THR A 7 0.59 -11.59 4.00
CA THR A 7 0.18 -11.87 2.62
C THR A 7 0.91 -13.11 2.08
N LEU A 8 2.23 -13.21 2.24
CA LEU A 8 3.01 -14.37 1.80
C LEU A 8 2.61 -15.65 2.55
N ASP A 9 2.42 -15.56 3.87
CA ASP A 9 1.97 -16.69 4.68
C ASP A 9 0.56 -17.14 4.35
N SER A 10 -0.32 -16.22 3.93
CA SER A 10 -1.66 -16.57 3.45
C SER A 10 -1.60 -17.46 2.19
N VAL A 11 -0.63 -17.20 1.30
CA VAL A 11 -0.39 -18.03 0.11
C VAL A 11 0.14 -19.41 0.52
N ARG A 12 1.10 -19.47 1.46
CA ARG A 12 1.57 -20.75 2.02
C ARG A 12 0.43 -21.57 2.62
N ALA A 13 -0.44 -20.92 3.39
CA ALA A 13 -1.60 -21.56 3.98
C ALA A 13 -2.54 -22.11 2.90
N ALA A 14 -2.81 -21.33 1.84
CA ALA A 14 -3.63 -21.79 0.73
C ALA A 14 -3.03 -23.03 0.03
N LEU A 15 -1.74 -23.00 -0.29
CA LEU A 15 -1.06 -24.11 -0.99
C LEU A 15 -0.94 -25.38 -0.14
N THR A 16 -0.95 -25.26 1.18
CA THR A 16 -0.92 -26.42 2.10
C THR A 16 -2.32 -26.88 2.53
N SER A 17 -3.38 -26.15 2.16
CA SER A 17 -4.76 -26.43 2.56
C SER A 17 -5.47 -27.52 1.73
N GLY A 18 -4.78 -28.21 0.83
CA GLY A 18 -5.40 -29.11 -0.15
C GLY A 18 -6.30 -30.20 0.45
N SER A 19 -6.03 -30.67 1.67
CA SER A 19 -6.90 -31.63 2.38
C SER A 19 -8.27 -31.07 2.76
N ILE A 20 -8.43 -29.74 2.78
CA ILE A 20 -9.65 -29.01 3.14
C ILE A 20 -10.28 -28.37 1.90
N THR A 21 -9.46 -27.76 1.04
CA THR A 21 -9.91 -26.90 -0.06
C THR A 21 -9.81 -27.53 -1.44
N ASN A 22 -9.14 -28.68 -1.56
CA ASN A 22 -8.70 -29.28 -2.83
C ASN A 22 -7.79 -28.37 -3.69
N VAL A 23 -7.24 -27.29 -3.13
CA VAL A 23 -6.21 -26.48 -3.80
C VAL A 23 -4.94 -27.32 -3.94
N SER A 24 -4.44 -27.44 -5.17
CA SER A 24 -3.17 -28.09 -5.45
C SER A 24 -2.02 -27.31 -4.82
N SER A 25 -1.07 -28.02 -4.20
CA SER A 25 0.18 -27.41 -3.75
C SER A 25 1.05 -26.88 -4.90
N ALA A 26 0.76 -27.29 -6.13
CA ALA A 26 1.39 -26.80 -7.36
C ALA A 26 0.51 -25.79 -8.12
N ALA A 27 -0.55 -25.25 -7.49
CA ALA A 27 -1.38 -24.22 -8.12
C ALA A 27 -0.54 -22.99 -8.50
N GLU A 28 -0.84 -22.40 -9.64
CA GLU A 28 -0.31 -21.10 -10.02
C GLU A 28 -1.05 -19.99 -9.26
N TYR A 29 -0.35 -18.91 -8.92
CA TYR A 29 -0.93 -17.81 -8.16
C TYR A 29 -0.30 -16.46 -8.49
N GLN A 30 -1.09 -15.41 -8.25
CA GLN A 30 -0.76 -14.01 -8.49
C GLN A 30 -1.26 -13.16 -7.32
N MET A 31 -0.70 -11.96 -7.15
CA MET A 31 -1.18 -10.96 -6.20
C MET A 31 -1.86 -9.81 -6.93
N TRP A 32 -2.91 -9.25 -6.34
CA TRP A 32 -3.48 -7.98 -6.79
C TRP A 32 -3.89 -7.14 -5.58
N GLY A 33 -3.30 -5.95 -5.47
CA GLY A 33 -3.64 -4.97 -4.44
C GLY A 33 -3.94 -3.60 -5.04
N TYR A 34 -4.97 -2.92 -4.53
CA TYR A 34 -5.31 -1.54 -4.87
C TYR A 34 -5.30 -0.64 -3.63
N SER A 35 -4.82 0.60 -3.75
CA SER A 35 -4.82 1.59 -2.65
C SER A 35 -4.17 1.00 -1.39
N GLY A 36 -4.86 0.91 -0.24
CA GLY A 36 -4.33 0.24 0.96
C GLY A 36 -3.93 -1.23 0.76
N GLY A 37 -4.58 -1.94 -0.15
CA GLY A 37 -4.17 -3.30 -0.54
C GLY A 37 -2.85 -3.33 -1.31
N SER A 38 -2.52 -2.27 -2.04
CA SER A 38 -1.23 -2.15 -2.74
C SER A 38 -0.06 -2.07 -1.75
N LEU A 39 -0.24 -1.47 -0.57
CA LEU A 39 0.78 -1.47 0.50
C LEU A 39 1.12 -2.91 0.93
N ALA A 40 0.10 -3.76 1.12
CA ALA A 40 0.31 -5.14 1.55
C ALA A 40 0.94 -5.99 0.44
N SER A 41 0.44 -5.87 -0.80
CA SER A 41 0.93 -6.63 -1.94
C SER A 41 2.33 -6.23 -2.38
N GLU A 42 2.68 -4.94 -2.30
CA GLU A 42 4.02 -4.46 -2.63
C GLU A 42 5.02 -4.87 -1.54
N TRP A 43 4.69 -4.75 -0.24
CA TRP A 43 5.50 -5.33 0.85
C TRP A 43 5.71 -6.83 0.69
N ALA A 44 4.69 -7.57 0.25
CA ALA A 44 4.84 -8.99 -0.05
C ALA A 44 5.81 -9.21 -1.20
N ALA A 45 5.72 -8.42 -2.28
CA ALA A 45 6.59 -8.53 -3.44
C ALA A 45 8.06 -8.21 -3.11
N GLU A 46 8.34 -7.19 -2.29
CA GLU A 46 9.70 -6.86 -1.83
C GLU A 46 10.28 -7.92 -0.90
N LEU A 47 9.47 -8.44 0.01
CA LEU A 47 9.91 -9.41 1.02
C LEU A 47 10.02 -10.83 0.47
N GLN A 48 9.31 -11.17 -0.61
CA GLN A 48 9.29 -12.53 -1.16
C GLN A 48 10.69 -13.14 -1.34
N PRO A 49 11.69 -12.46 -1.93
CA PRO A 49 13.01 -13.07 -2.17
C PRO A 49 13.76 -13.48 -0.89
N THR A 50 13.48 -12.86 0.25
CA THR A 50 14.20 -13.11 1.52
C THR A 50 13.34 -13.85 2.54
N TYR A 51 12.03 -13.57 2.58
CA TYR A 51 11.09 -14.14 3.55
C TYR A 51 10.39 -15.40 3.06
N ALA A 52 10.09 -15.47 1.75
CA ALA A 52 9.39 -16.59 1.13
C ALA A 52 9.98 -16.97 -0.24
N PRO A 53 11.28 -17.30 -0.30
CA PRO A 53 11.99 -17.57 -1.55
C PRO A 53 11.42 -18.77 -2.32
N GLU A 54 10.72 -19.67 -1.64
CA GLU A 54 10.06 -20.84 -2.22
C GLU A 54 8.74 -20.52 -2.94
N LEU A 55 8.18 -19.31 -2.76
CA LEU A 55 6.98 -18.88 -3.47
C LEU A 55 7.33 -18.30 -4.84
N HIS A 56 6.67 -18.79 -5.90
CA HIS A 56 6.87 -18.40 -7.28
C HIS A 56 5.59 -17.78 -7.87
N PHE A 57 5.44 -16.47 -7.68
CA PHE A 57 4.33 -15.71 -8.26
C PHE A 57 4.50 -15.57 -9.78
N ILE A 58 3.48 -15.93 -10.56
CA ILE A 58 3.51 -15.76 -12.02
C ILE A 58 3.24 -14.30 -12.44
N GLY A 59 2.81 -13.45 -11.50
CA GLY A 59 2.54 -12.03 -11.71
C GLY A 59 2.09 -11.33 -10.43
N THR A 60 2.23 -10.01 -10.39
CA THR A 60 1.67 -9.17 -9.33
C THR A 60 1.13 -7.87 -9.93
N VAL A 61 -0.06 -7.47 -9.50
CA VAL A 61 -0.72 -6.26 -9.93
C VAL A 61 -0.86 -5.29 -8.76
N LEU A 62 -0.46 -4.04 -8.98
CA LEU A 62 -0.49 -2.98 -7.96
C LEU A 62 -1.13 -1.74 -8.55
N GLY A 63 -2.26 -1.29 -7.99
CA GLY A 63 -2.94 -0.08 -8.44
C GLY A 63 -3.07 0.96 -7.35
N GLY A 64 -3.12 2.24 -7.73
CA GLY A 64 -3.26 3.34 -6.76
C GLY A 64 -2.15 3.30 -5.70
N LEU A 65 -0.92 2.97 -6.10
CA LEU A 65 0.21 2.73 -5.20
C LEU A 65 0.42 3.88 -4.22
N ILE A 66 0.93 3.54 -3.02
CA ILE A 66 1.19 4.45 -1.91
C ILE A 66 2.67 4.34 -1.47
N PRO A 67 3.65 4.82 -2.26
CA PRO A 67 5.06 4.57 -1.99
C PRO A 67 5.65 5.33 -0.80
N ASN A 68 5.04 6.44 -0.42
CA ASN A 68 5.50 7.26 0.69
C ASN A 68 4.33 7.70 1.57
N VAL A 69 4.19 7.05 2.73
CA VAL A 69 3.10 7.32 3.68
C VAL A 69 3.16 8.74 4.25
N GLN A 70 4.35 9.32 4.44
CA GLN A 70 4.50 10.70 4.90
C GLN A 70 3.92 11.69 3.87
N ASN A 71 4.19 11.48 2.59
CA ASN A 71 3.65 12.32 1.52
C ASN A 71 2.13 12.21 1.44
N VAL A 72 1.58 11.01 1.63
CA VAL A 72 0.13 10.78 1.71
C VAL A 72 -0.47 11.53 2.89
N LEU A 73 0.10 11.42 4.10
CA LEU A 73 -0.36 12.15 5.28
C LEU A 73 -0.42 13.66 5.04
N ASN A 74 0.56 14.22 4.33
CA ASN A 74 0.58 15.63 3.97
C ASN A 74 -0.49 15.97 2.91
N THR A 75 -0.69 15.10 1.92
CA THR A 75 -1.60 15.30 0.78
C THR A 75 -3.06 15.28 1.22
N ILE A 76 -3.44 14.32 2.05
CA ILE A 76 -4.84 14.11 2.45
C ILE A 76 -5.30 15.02 3.61
N ASN A 77 -4.36 15.64 4.33
CA ASN A 77 -4.71 16.50 5.46
C ASN A 77 -5.61 17.66 5.00
N LYS A 78 -6.68 17.95 5.75
CA LYS A 78 -7.72 18.94 5.39
C LYS A 78 -8.52 18.61 4.12
N GLY A 79 -8.27 17.46 3.49
CA GLY A 79 -8.97 17.01 2.30
C GLY A 79 -10.14 16.07 2.59
N LEU A 80 -10.73 15.54 1.53
CA LEU A 80 -11.82 14.57 1.59
C LEU A 80 -11.39 13.26 2.28
N PHE A 81 -10.13 12.86 2.11
CA PHE A 81 -9.58 11.60 2.62
C PHE A 81 -8.81 11.73 3.94
N ALA A 82 -8.96 12.84 4.66
CA ALA A 82 -8.24 13.10 5.91
C ALA A 82 -8.42 11.97 6.96
N GLY A 83 -9.54 11.25 6.94
CA GLY A 83 -9.77 10.08 7.80
C GLY A 83 -8.72 8.97 7.67
N LEU A 84 -8.15 8.77 6.48
CA LEU A 84 -7.09 7.77 6.27
C LEU A 84 -5.84 8.08 7.11
N ALA A 85 -5.58 9.35 7.42
CA ALA A 85 -4.46 9.73 8.28
C ALA A 85 -4.69 9.28 9.73
N ALA A 86 -5.90 9.48 10.26
CA ALA A 86 -6.24 9.02 11.60
C ALA A 86 -6.20 7.49 11.69
N THR A 87 -6.74 6.79 10.69
CA THR A 87 -6.68 5.32 10.62
C THR A 87 -5.23 4.83 10.53
N GLY A 88 -4.40 5.44 9.68
CA GLY A 88 -2.99 5.08 9.52
C GLY A 88 -2.15 5.29 10.79
N ILE A 89 -2.31 6.44 11.46
CA ILE A 89 -1.60 6.75 12.70
C ILE A 89 -1.99 5.77 13.81
N ASN A 90 -3.28 5.51 14.01
CA ASN A 90 -3.73 4.52 15.00
C ASN A 90 -3.26 3.10 14.66
N GLY A 91 -3.28 2.72 13.37
CA GLY A 91 -2.81 1.42 12.90
C GLY A 91 -1.32 1.20 13.17
N LEU A 92 -0.49 2.21 12.91
CA LEU A 92 0.94 2.18 13.23
C LEU A 92 1.16 2.18 14.75
N ALA A 93 0.46 3.02 15.51
CA ALA A 93 0.57 3.05 16.97
C ALA A 93 0.27 1.68 17.60
N ASN A 94 -0.76 0.97 17.10
CA ASN A 94 -1.07 -0.40 17.53
C ASN A 94 0.05 -1.41 17.26
N GLY A 95 0.90 -1.16 16.26
CA GLY A 95 2.05 -1.99 15.91
C GLY A 95 3.34 -1.67 16.67
N TYR A 96 3.47 -0.42 17.13
CA TYR A 96 4.71 0.18 17.63
C TYR A 96 4.47 0.87 19.00
N PRO A 97 4.79 0.22 20.14
CA PRO A 97 4.48 0.75 21.48
C PRO A 97 5.08 2.12 21.79
N GLU A 98 6.26 2.43 21.26
CA GLU A 98 6.88 3.75 21.41
C GLU A 98 6.06 4.85 20.71
N LEU A 99 5.52 4.54 19.52
CA LEU A 99 4.61 5.43 18.81
C LEU A 99 3.26 5.56 19.53
N GLN A 100 2.72 4.47 20.10
CA GLN A 100 1.51 4.54 20.92
C GLN A 100 1.70 5.46 22.13
N THR A 101 2.83 5.33 22.83
CA THR A 101 3.16 6.18 23.98
C THR A 101 3.27 7.64 23.55
N TYR A 102 3.94 7.91 22.43
CA TYR A 102 4.07 9.26 21.89
C TYR A 102 2.74 9.86 21.42
N LEU A 103 1.89 9.04 20.78
CA LEU A 103 0.52 9.41 20.40
C LEU A 103 -0.29 9.83 21.64
N ASP A 104 -0.27 9.01 22.69
CA ASP A 104 -1.05 9.29 23.90
C ASP A 104 -0.57 10.53 24.66
N GLN A 105 0.71 10.87 24.58
CA GLN A 105 1.29 12.08 25.19
C GLN A 105 0.84 13.36 24.49
N HIS A 106 0.74 13.35 23.16
CA HIS A 106 0.51 14.55 22.36
C HIS A 106 -0.92 14.74 21.90
N LEU A 107 -1.78 13.72 22.04
CA LEU A 107 -3.17 13.80 21.65
C LEU A 107 -3.96 14.70 22.61
N ILE A 108 -4.59 15.75 22.08
CA ILE A 108 -5.36 16.70 22.89
C ILE A 108 -6.52 15.97 23.60
N PRO A 109 -6.65 16.05 24.93
CA PRO A 109 -7.62 15.25 25.68
C PRO A 109 -9.07 15.38 25.18
N SER A 110 -9.49 16.58 24.80
CA SER A 110 -10.87 16.84 24.31
C SER A 110 -11.17 16.22 22.95
N THR A 111 -10.15 15.94 22.13
CA THR A 111 -10.29 15.34 20.80
C THR A 111 -9.87 13.88 20.75
N SER A 112 -9.26 13.37 21.82
CA SER A 112 -8.66 12.04 21.91
C SER A 112 -9.63 10.91 21.54
N ALA A 113 -10.84 10.94 22.13
CA ALA A 113 -11.87 9.94 21.84
C ALA A 113 -12.29 9.93 20.37
N ALA A 114 -12.37 11.10 19.72
CA ALA A 114 -12.69 11.20 18.31
C ALA A 114 -11.55 10.67 17.43
N PHE A 115 -10.29 11.02 17.75
CA PHE A 115 -9.12 10.55 17.01
C PHE A 115 -8.93 9.03 17.06
N LYS A 116 -9.32 8.40 18.18
CA LYS A 116 -9.20 6.96 18.39
C LYS A 116 -10.38 6.15 17.85
N LYS A 117 -11.41 6.78 17.28
CA LYS A 117 -12.57 6.10 16.69
C LYS A 117 -12.24 5.02 15.66
N PRO A 118 -11.22 5.18 14.78
CA PRO A 118 -10.80 4.15 13.84
C PRO A 118 -10.45 2.80 14.46
N LEU A 119 -10.12 2.74 15.76
CA LEU A 119 -9.85 1.48 16.46
C LEU A 119 -11.09 0.58 16.58
N THR A 120 -12.28 1.11 16.33
CA THR A 120 -13.58 0.43 16.52
C THR A 120 -14.52 0.59 15.34
N GLN A 121 -14.05 1.12 14.21
CA GLN A 121 -14.85 1.47 13.05
C GLN A 121 -14.26 0.88 11.76
N CYS A 122 -15.00 1.06 10.66
CA CYS A 122 -14.56 0.66 9.32
C CYS A 122 -14.42 1.88 8.42
N LEU A 123 -13.78 1.68 7.26
CA LEU A 123 -13.36 2.73 6.32
C LEU A 123 -14.42 3.80 6.02
N GLY A 124 -15.69 3.42 5.83
CA GLY A 124 -16.76 4.38 5.51
C GLY A 124 -17.03 5.38 6.65
N ASP A 125 -17.02 4.91 7.88
CA ASP A 125 -17.17 5.77 9.05
C ASP A 125 -15.93 6.64 9.27
N ASP A 126 -14.74 6.04 9.16
CA ASP A 126 -13.46 6.74 9.33
C ASP A 126 -13.31 7.89 8.33
N THR A 127 -13.64 7.64 7.06
CA THR A 127 -13.55 8.66 6.02
C THR A 127 -14.55 9.77 6.27
N SER A 128 -15.83 9.45 6.52
CA SER A 128 -16.90 10.45 6.71
C SER A 128 -16.70 11.35 7.94
N GLN A 129 -16.23 10.80 9.08
CA GLN A 129 -16.09 11.56 10.33
C GLN A 129 -14.95 12.57 10.31
N PHE A 130 -13.98 12.42 9.41
CA PHE A 130 -12.78 13.24 9.34
C PHE A 130 -12.69 14.10 8.09
N VAL A 131 -13.68 14.06 7.20
CA VAL A 131 -13.74 14.90 5.98
C VAL A 131 -13.43 16.36 6.32
N PHE A 132 -12.48 16.94 5.58
CA PHE A 132 -11.99 18.32 5.70
C PHE A 132 -11.39 18.72 7.06
N LYS A 133 -11.19 17.76 7.99
CA LYS A 133 -10.52 18.05 9.26
C LYS A 133 -9.02 18.24 9.07
N ASP A 134 -8.48 19.18 9.84
CA ASP A 134 -7.04 19.32 10.02
C ASP A 134 -6.58 18.30 11.07
N ILE A 135 -6.00 17.20 10.60
CA ILE A 135 -5.54 16.08 11.43
C ILE A 135 -4.49 16.52 12.43
N TYR A 136 -3.68 17.52 12.09
CA TYR A 136 -2.66 18.05 12.99
C TYR A 136 -3.27 18.80 14.18
N LYS A 137 -4.51 19.29 14.10
CA LYS A 137 -5.19 19.94 15.23
C LYS A 137 -5.63 18.98 16.33
N PHE A 138 -5.46 17.67 16.15
CA PHE A 138 -5.68 16.69 17.21
C PHE A 138 -4.49 16.58 18.16
N PHE A 139 -3.32 17.12 17.78
CA PHE A 139 -2.10 17.06 18.59
C PHE A 139 -1.75 18.43 19.17
N ASP A 140 -1.27 18.45 20.41
CA ASP A 140 -0.86 19.67 21.11
C ASP A 140 0.38 20.33 20.50
N ASN A 141 1.20 19.56 19.79
CA ASN A 141 2.35 19.99 19.01
C ASN A 141 2.08 20.08 17.50
N GLY A 142 0.81 19.96 17.09
CA GLY A 142 0.39 20.23 15.71
C GLY A 142 1.08 19.32 14.68
N LYS A 143 1.63 19.94 13.63
CA LYS A 143 2.33 19.24 12.55
C LYS A 143 3.64 18.60 13.01
N ASP A 144 4.24 19.09 14.10
CA ASP A 144 5.49 18.54 14.60
C ASP A 144 5.34 17.10 15.11
N PHE A 145 4.11 16.67 15.44
CA PHE A 145 3.79 15.28 15.73
C PHE A 145 4.34 14.34 14.66
N VAL A 146 4.00 14.57 13.38
CA VAL A 146 4.41 13.67 12.30
C VAL A 146 5.88 13.78 11.96
N ASN A 147 6.54 14.89 12.33
CA ASN A 147 7.97 15.11 12.09
C ASN A 147 8.85 14.62 13.25
N ALA A 148 8.26 14.16 14.35
CA ALA A 148 9.00 13.73 15.53
C ALA A 148 9.88 12.50 15.23
N PRO A 149 11.05 12.37 15.87
CA PRO A 149 11.98 11.27 15.61
C PRO A 149 11.35 9.88 15.72
N VAL A 150 10.50 9.64 16.74
CA VAL A 150 9.81 8.35 16.91
C VAL A 150 8.86 8.03 15.74
N VAL A 151 8.14 9.03 15.23
CA VAL A 151 7.25 8.86 14.06
C VAL A 151 8.07 8.63 12.80
N GLN A 152 9.14 9.40 12.61
CA GLN A 152 10.03 9.24 11.46
C GLN A 152 10.76 7.91 11.45
N THR A 153 11.15 7.36 12.60
CA THR A 153 11.72 6.01 12.70
C THR A 153 10.72 4.97 12.17
N VAL A 154 9.48 5.00 12.66
CA VAL A 154 8.43 4.07 12.22
C VAL A 154 8.13 4.24 10.72
N LEU A 155 7.95 5.47 10.24
CA LEU A 155 7.68 5.72 8.82
C LEU A 155 8.85 5.32 7.92
N ASN A 156 10.10 5.49 8.36
CA ASN A 156 11.26 5.04 7.61
C ASN A 156 11.37 3.51 7.55
N GLU A 157 10.90 2.81 8.59
CA GLU A 157 10.91 1.36 8.67
C GLU A 157 9.78 0.70 7.87
N THR A 158 8.56 1.29 7.86
CA THR A 158 7.39 0.61 7.27
C THR A 158 6.52 1.49 6.35
N GLY A 159 6.90 2.73 6.10
CA GLY A 159 6.11 3.70 5.32
C GLY A 159 6.73 4.11 3.97
N ILE A 160 7.84 3.49 3.56
CA ILE A 160 8.56 3.83 2.32
C ILE A 160 8.81 2.60 1.47
N MET A 161 8.30 2.61 0.23
CA MET A 161 8.52 1.52 -0.74
C MET A 161 9.90 1.58 -1.37
N GLY A 162 10.37 0.46 -1.90
CA GLY A 162 11.68 0.32 -2.51
C GLY A 162 12.81 -0.09 -1.54
N ARG A 163 12.50 -0.42 -0.28
CA ARG A 163 13.52 -0.54 0.79
C ARG A 163 13.81 -1.95 1.26
N HIS A 164 12.91 -2.91 1.03
CA HIS A 164 12.99 -4.24 1.63
C HIS A 164 13.41 -5.35 0.66
N GLY A 165 13.57 -5.02 -0.62
CA GLY A 165 14.05 -5.93 -1.65
C GLY A 165 13.58 -5.50 -3.03
N THR A 166 14.07 -6.19 -4.07
CA THR A 166 13.61 -5.97 -5.43
C THR A 166 12.70 -7.14 -5.85
N PRO A 167 11.43 -6.89 -6.20
CA PRO A 167 10.51 -7.92 -6.68
C PRO A 167 11.07 -8.70 -7.89
N GLN A 168 10.98 -10.04 -7.84
CA GLN A 168 11.51 -10.94 -8.89
C GLN A 168 10.43 -11.40 -9.88
N MET A 169 9.17 -11.39 -9.44
CA MET A 169 8.00 -11.64 -10.28
C MET A 169 7.71 -10.45 -11.21
N PRO A 170 7.03 -10.65 -12.35
CA PRO A 170 6.64 -9.54 -13.20
C PRO A 170 5.53 -8.71 -12.54
N LEU A 171 5.69 -7.38 -12.58
CA LEU A 171 4.74 -6.43 -12.02
C LEU A 171 3.93 -5.73 -13.12
N PHE A 172 2.64 -5.57 -12.89
CA PHE A 172 1.81 -4.58 -13.57
C PHE A 172 1.40 -3.51 -12.57
N ILE A 173 1.74 -2.27 -12.86
CA ILE A 173 1.45 -1.12 -12.02
C ILE A 173 0.52 -0.20 -12.81
N TYR A 174 -0.52 0.31 -12.17
CA TYR A 174 -1.37 1.36 -12.73
C TYR A 174 -1.58 2.47 -11.70
N LYS A 175 -1.56 3.72 -12.18
CA LYS A 175 -1.67 4.90 -11.31
C LYS A 175 -2.32 6.08 -12.05
N ALA A 176 -3.32 6.67 -11.42
CA ALA A 176 -3.95 7.89 -11.87
C ALA A 176 -2.97 9.05 -11.69
N VAL A 177 -2.80 9.85 -12.74
CA VAL A 177 -1.93 11.03 -12.70
C VAL A 177 -2.52 12.11 -11.78
N ALA A 178 -3.85 12.20 -11.71
CA ALA A 178 -4.58 13.13 -10.86
C ALA A 178 -4.97 12.56 -9.49
N ASP A 179 -4.33 11.48 -9.05
CA ASP A 179 -4.58 10.87 -7.73
C ASP A 179 -4.39 11.88 -6.58
N GLU A 180 -5.49 12.13 -5.88
CA GLU A 180 -5.65 13.10 -4.80
C GLU A 180 -5.32 12.54 -3.41
N VAL A 181 -4.94 11.26 -3.31
CA VAL A 181 -4.58 10.57 -2.07
C VAL A 181 -3.07 10.35 -2.00
N SER A 182 -2.50 9.77 -3.04
CA SER A 182 -1.07 9.47 -3.13
C SER A 182 -0.51 10.05 -4.43
N PRO A 183 0.39 11.04 -4.35
CA PRO A 183 0.94 11.71 -5.53
C PRO A 183 1.58 10.74 -6.52
N VAL A 184 1.23 10.83 -7.81
CA VAL A 184 1.79 9.98 -8.88
C VAL A 184 3.32 10.03 -8.95
N ALA A 185 3.93 11.16 -8.59
CA ALA A 185 5.39 11.33 -8.58
C ALA A 185 6.09 10.33 -7.65
N ASP A 186 5.45 9.90 -6.56
CA ASP A 186 5.98 8.89 -5.66
C ASP A 186 6.01 7.51 -6.35
N THR A 187 4.98 7.17 -7.13
CA THR A 187 4.94 5.95 -7.95
C THR A 187 5.96 6.00 -9.09
N ASP A 188 6.07 7.14 -9.78
CA ASP A 188 7.07 7.36 -10.82
C ASP A 188 8.50 7.12 -10.28
N ALA A 189 8.79 7.61 -9.06
CA ALA A 189 10.08 7.42 -8.40
C ALA A 189 10.34 5.96 -8.01
N LEU A 190 9.35 5.28 -7.42
CA LEU A 190 9.45 3.87 -7.04
C LEU A 190 9.70 2.98 -8.27
N VAL A 191 8.92 3.17 -9.34
CA VAL A 191 9.07 2.41 -10.58
C VAL A 191 10.47 2.61 -11.15
N LYS A 192 10.96 3.84 -11.23
CA LYS A 192 12.33 4.13 -11.69
C LYS A 192 13.37 3.41 -10.84
N GLN A 193 13.23 3.44 -9.52
CA GLN A 193 14.14 2.77 -8.59
C GLN A 193 14.15 1.26 -8.80
N LEU A 194 12.99 0.59 -8.74
CA LEU A 194 12.89 -0.86 -8.88
C LEU A 194 13.38 -1.33 -10.26
N CYS A 195 13.07 -0.57 -11.32
CA CYS A 195 13.60 -0.84 -12.66
C CYS A 195 15.12 -0.76 -12.73
N SER A 196 15.74 0.22 -12.04
CA SER A 196 17.21 0.32 -11.98
C SER A 196 17.86 -0.84 -11.23
N GLN A 197 17.10 -1.54 -10.39
CA GLN A 197 17.52 -2.72 -9.65
C GLN A 197 17.20 -4.04 -10.38
N GLY A 198 16.62 -3.98 -11.59
CA GLY A 198 16.34 -5.15 -12.41
C GLY A 198 14.93 -5.73 -12.29
N ALA A 199 14.00 -5.04 -11.62
CA ALA A 199 12.59 -5.44 -11.62
C ALA A 199 12.00 -5.40 -13.05
N ARG A 200 10.96 -6.20 -13.29
CA ARG A 200 10.24 -6.25 -14.57
C ARG A 200 8.86 -5.65 -14.41
N ILE A 201 8.70 -4.40 -14.83
CA ILE A 201 7.50 -3.61 -14.55
C ILE A 201 6.84 -3.13 -15.85
N GLN A 202 5.56 -3.43 -16.02
CA GLN A 202 4.70 -2.70 -16.94
C GLN A 202 3.94 -1.65 -16.13
N TYR A 203 4.22 -0.37 -16.35
CA TYR A 203 3.60 0.73 -15.63
C TYR A 203 2.68 1.53 -16.56
N THR A 204 1.41 1.65 -16.21
CA THR A 204 0.43 2.50 -16.88
C THR A 204 0.12 3.72 -16.01
N ARG A 205 0.25 4.92 -16.60
CA ARG A 205 -0.15 6.19 -16.00
C ARG A 205 -1.46 6.63 -16.65
N ASP A 206 -2.53 6.68 -15.88
CA ASP A 206 -3.87 7.02 -16.38
C ASP A 206 -4.09 8.54 -16.26
N LEU A 207 -4.28 9.23 -17.38
CA LEU A 207 -4.53 10.68 -17.44
C LEU A 207 -5.95 11.06 -17.04
N ILE A 208 -6.88 10.11 -17.07
CA ILE A 208 -8.29 10.31 -16.75
C ILE A 208 -8.63 9.52 -15.49
N GLY A 209 -9.14 10.24 -14.49
CA GLY A 209 -9.58 9.69 -13.23
C GLY A 209 -8.71 10.10 -12.05
N GLU A 210 -9.27 9.87 -10.87
CA GLU A 210 -8.73 10.12 -9.55
C GLU A 210 -8.59 8.79 -8.77
N HIS A 211 -8.19 8.83 -7.51
CA HIS A 211 -7.85 7.64 -6.71
C HIS A 211 -8.99 6.62 -6.61
N VAL A 212 -10.25 7.06 -6.50
CA VAL A 212 -11.39 6.14 -6.37
C VAL A 212 -11.87 5.64 -7.73
N THR A 213 -11.90 6.52 -8.74
CA THR A 213 -12.36 6.13 -10.08
C THR A 213 -11.39 5.17 -10.77
N GLU A 214 -10.09 5.31 -10.53
CA GLU A 214 -9.07 4.41 -11.07
C GLU A 214 -9.26 2.96 -10.59
N ALA A 215 -9.78 2.74 -9.39
CA ALA A 215 -10.09 1.41 -8.87
C ALA A 215 -11.02 0.63 -9.83
N ILE A 216 -11.85 1.36 -10.59
CA ILE A 216 -12.78 0.82 -11.57
C ILE A 216 -12.14 0.86 -12.96
N THR A 217 -11.63 2.01 -13.40
CA THR A 217 -11.17 2.19 -14.79
C THR A 217 -9.90 1.40 -15.10
N GLY A 218 -8.97 1.28 -14.15
CA GLY A 218 -7.74 0.49 -14.31
C GLY A 218 -7.92 -1.02 -14.11
N SER A 219 -9.05 -1.45 -13.56
CA SER A 219 -9.30 -2.87 -13.24
C SER A 219 -9.34 -3.78 -14.47
N GLY A 220 -9.76 -3.26 -15.62
CA GLY A 220 -9.79 -4.02 -16.88
C GLY A 220 -8.38 -4.46 -17.32
N ASP A 221 -7.43 -3.53 -17.29
CA ASP A 221 -6.02 -3.82 -17.65
C ASP A 221 -5.35 -4.72 -16.61
N ALA A 222 -5.66 -4.52 -15.32
CA ALA A 222 -5.23 -5.42 -14.25
C ALA A 222 -5.67 -6.86 -14.50
N LEU A 223 -6.96 -7.07 -14.82
CA LEU A 223 -7.52 -8.38 -15.13
C LEU A 223 -6.93 -8.98 -16.41
N ASN A 224 -6.67 -8.16 -17.44
CA ASN A 224 -6.01 -8.59 -18.66
C ASN A 224 -4.59 -9.11 -18.38
N PHE A 225 -3.81 -8.41 -17.53
CA PHE A 225 -2.50 -8.87 -17.11
C PHE A 225 -2.57 -10.20 -16.35
N ILE A 226 -3.48 -10.31 -15.38
CA ILE A 226 -3.70 -11.54 -14.59
C ILE A 226 -4.05 -12.71 -15.51
N LYS A 227 -5.01 -12.52 -16.41
CA LYS A 227 -5.44 -13.53 -17.37
C LYS A 227 -4.31 -13.96 -18.30
N ALA A 228 -3.49 -13.01 -18.77
CA ALA A 228 -2.35 -13.30 -19.64
C ALA A 228 -1.33 -14.23 -18.97
N ARG A 229 -1.05 -14.04 -17.68
CA ARG A 229 -0.14 -14.90 -16.92
C ARG A 229 -0.69 -16.32 -16.74
N PHE A 230 -1.95 -16.46 -16.33
CA PHE A 230 -2.58 -17.79 -16.23
C PHE A 230 -2.69 -18.51 -17.58
N ASN A 231 -2.75 -17.78 -18.69
CA ASN A 231 -2.73 -18.35 -20.04
C ASN A 231 -1.31 -18.63 -20.58
N GLY A 232 -0.27 -18.52 -19.76
CA GLY A 232 1.11 -18.78 -20.16
C GLY A 232 1.70 -17.74 -21.13
N VAL A 233 1.06 -16.59 -21.32
CA VAL A 233 1.62 -15.50 -22.12
C VAL A 233 2.80 -14.90 -21.35
N PRO A 234 4.00 -14.79 -21.92
CA PRO A 234 5.16 -14.22 -21.23
C PRO A 234 4.96 -12.75 -20.83
N ALA A 235 5.44 -12.39 -19.64
CA ALA A 235 5.51 -10.99 -19.23
C ALA A 235 6.62 -10.25 -20.00
N PRO A 236 6.52 -8.92 -20.16
CA PRO A 236 7.64 -8.13 -20.64
C PRO A 236 8.91 -8.40 -19.80
N ASN A 237 10.04 -8.55 -20.48
CA ASN A 237 11.34 -8.84 -19.85
C ASN A 237 12.07 -7.59 -19.37
N ALA A 238 11.51 -6.40 -19.62
CA ALA A 238 12.08 -5.12 -19.27
C ALA A 238 10.99 -4.18 -18.76
N CYS A 239 11.42 -3.15 -18.03
CA CYS A 239 10.52 -2.09 -17.62
C CYS A 239 9.98 -1.29 -18.81
N LYS A 240 8.68 -0.99 -18.76
CA LYS A 240 8.00 -0.13 -19.73
C LYS A 240 6.98 0.73 -19.03
N THR A 241 7.05 2.04 -19.28
CA THR A 241 6.03 3.00 -18.81
C THR A 241 5.22 3.49 -20.01
N ASN A 242 3.90 3.46 -19.89
CA ASN A 242 2.96 4.04 -20.82
C ASN A 242 2.14 5.12 -20.11
N THR A 243 1.71 6.14 -20.83
CA THR A 243 0.75 7.13 -20.35
C THR A 243 -0.43 7.11 -21.30
N VAL A 244 -1.64 6.93 -20.75
CA VAL A 244 -2.88 6.70 -21.50
C VAL A 244 -4.00 7.60 -21.04
#